data_AF-A0A948UY23-F1
#
_entry.id   AF-A0A948UY23-F1
#
_cell.length_a   1.000
_cell.length_b   1.000
_cell.length_c   1.000
_cell.angle_alpha   90.00
_cell.angle_beta   90.00
_cell.angle_gamma   90.00
#
_symmetry.space_group_name_H-M   'P 1'
#
loop_
_entity.id
_entity.type
_entity.pdbx_description
1 polymer ?
#
loop_
_entity_poly.entity_id
_entity_poly.type
_entity_poly.pdbx_seq_one_letter_code
_entity_poly.pdbx_strand_id
1 'polypeptide(L)'
;AILFAVLFSVETGLSLIEAAFFGDFVKISAAGLTGMAIAGLTRSAFGAVAAALLWRRPAEAGVAGVVRPTLLTGLSFVLLAGLYVILYFAAGATVAWTSEVVRAFYGDGMGIDPGKLTLLQLGRGAVWTALAAVLAATMRGRTLTVAALVGAAFAVLMAAPLLYPGALIPWPVRQVHLVELVLANFVFGGLAVLILRRRVS
;
A
#
# COMPACT_ATOMS: atom_id res chain seq x y z
N ALA A 1 7.22 14.06 13.36
CA ALA A 1 6.08 13.40 14.03
C ALA A 1 5.07 12.83 13.04
N ILE A 2 4.37 13.65 12.23
CA ILE A 2 3.33 13.16 11.29
C ILE A 2 3.87 12.16 10.27
N LEU A 3 4.98 12.48 9.60
CA LEU A 3 5.57 11.58 8.61
C LEU A 3 6.01 10.24 9.21
N PHE A 4 6.59 10.26 10.41
CA PHE A 4 6.90 9.04 11.16
C PHE A 4 5.64 8.20 11.40
N ALA A 5 4.55 8.82 11.86
CA ALA A 5 3.30 8.12 12.13
C ALA A 5 2.69 7.52 10.86
N VAL A 6 2.81 8.20 9.72
CA VAL A 6 2.39 7.67 8.41
C VAL A 6 3.25 6.48 8.02
N LEU A 7 4.58 6.62 7.99
CA LEU A 7 5.49 5.54 7.62
C LEU A 7 5.32 4.32 8.53
N PHE A 8 5.25 4.53 9.84
CA PHE A 8 5.09 3.44 10.80
C PHE A 8 3.73 2.77 10.65
N SER A 9 2.62 3.52 10.64
CA SER A 9 1.29 2.92 10.57
C SER A 9 1.03 2.23 9.23
N VAL A 10 1.45 2.85 8.12
CA VAL A 10 1.17 2.36 6.76
C VAL A 10 2.12 1.24 6.38
N GLU A 11 3.44 1.40 6.52
CA GLU A 11 4.38 0.35 6.14
C GLU A 11 4.45 -0.75 7.18
N THR A 12 4.65 -0.38 8.46
CA THR A 12 4.91 -1.37 9.52
C THR A 12 3.62 -1.95 10.05
N GLY A 13 2.65 -1.11 10.38
CA GLY A 13 1.36 -1.55 10.94
C GLY A 13 0.62 -2.50 10.01
N LEU A 14 0.43 -2.12 8.74
CA LEU A 14 -0.27 -2.97 7.78
C LEU A 14 0.47 -4.28 7.51
N SER A 15 1.81 -4.25 7.43
CA SER A 15 2.63 -5.46 7.26
C SER A 15 2.59 -6.38 8.47
N LEU A 16 2.56 -5.84 9.69
CA LEU A 16 2.44 -6.63 10.92
C LEU A 16 1.10 -7.35 11.00
N ILE A 17 0.01 -6.69 10.60
CA ILE A 17 -1.32 -7.33 10.60
C ILE A 17 -1.34 -8.48 9.58
N GLU A 18 -0.75 -8.31 8.40
CA GLU A 18 -0.63 -9.41 7.42
C GLU A 18 0.28 -10.53 7.91
N ALA A 19 1.44 -10.21 8.49
CA ALA A 19 2.35 -11.20 9.03
C ALA A 19 1.71 -12.00 10.17
N ALA A 20 0.88 -11.35 10.99
CA ALA A 20 0.09 -12.02 12.03
C ALA A 20 -1.01 -12.91 11.42
N PHE A 21 -1.69 -12.46 10.36
CA PHE A 21 -2.74 -13.24 9.68
C PHE A 21 -2.18 -14.46 8.95
N PHE A 22 -1.08 -14.30 8.21
CA PHE A 22 -0.41 -15.37 7.48
C PHE A 22 0.63 -16.12 8.30
N GLY A 23 0.68 -15.90 9.62
CA GLY A 23 1.77 -16.33 10.48
C GLY A 23 2.07 -17.84 10.41
N ASP A 24 1.03 -18.65 10.27
CA ASP A 24 1.14 -20.10 10.13
C ASP A 24 1.82 -20.51 8.80
N PHE A 25 1.58 -19.78 7.71
CA PHE A 25 2.19 -20.02 6.40
C PHE A 25 3.65 -19.54 6.36
N VAL A 26 3.92 -18.36 6.92
CA VAL A 26 5.29 -17.81 6.97
C VAL A 26 6.11 -18.33 8.15
N LYS A 27 5.52 -19.21 8.99
CA LYS A 27 6.12 -19.83 10.18
C LYS A 27 6.76 -18.81 11.13
N ILE A 28 6.13 -17.64 11.28
CA ILE A 28 6.67 -16.56 12.10
C ILE A 28 6.34 -16.78 13.58
N SER A 29 7.36 -16.67 14.43
CA SER A 29 7.17 -16.71 15.89
C SER A 29 6.71 -15.35 16.44
N ALA A 30 6.18 -15.34 17.66
CA ALA A 30 5.86 -14.09 18.37
C ALA A 30 7.09 -13.17 18.47
N ALA A 31 8.27 -13.73 18.74
CA ALA A 31 9.54 -12.99 18.74
C ALA A 31 9.87 -12.41 17.34
N GLY A 32 9.55 -13.13 16.27
CA GLY A 32 9.68 -12.65 14.90
C GLY A 32 8.79 -11.44 14.61
N LEU A 33 7.53 -11.47 15.06
CA LEU A 33 6.61 -10.32 14.95
C LEU A 33 7.12 -9.10 15.72
N THR A 34 7.64 -9.30 16.94
CA THR A 34 8.27 -8.23 17.72
C THR A 34 9.50 -7.66 17.01
N GLY A 35 10.34 -8.54 16.43
CA GLY A 35 11.50 -8.12 15.64
C GLY A 35 11.11 -7.27 14.42
N MET A 36 10.05 -7.66 13.70
CA MET A 36 9.50 -6.86 12.61
C MET A 36 9.00 -5.49 13.09
N ALA A 37 8.33 -5.43 14.23
CA ALA A 37 7.83 -4.19 14.81
C ALA A 37 8.98 -3.24 15.17
N ILE A 38 10.04 -3.75 15.81
CA ILE A 38 11.24 -2.97 16.15
C ILE A 38 11.93 -2.47 14.87
N ALA A 39 12.17 -3.35 13.91
CA ALA A 39 12.80 -2.98 12.64
C ALA A 39 11.99 -1.91 11.89
N GLY A 40 10.67 -2.04 11.89
CA GLY A 40 9.77 -1.06 11.30
C GLY A 40 9.76 0.28 12.03
N LEU A 41 9.83 0.27 13.37
CA LEU A 41 9.97 1.47 14.19
C LEU A 41 11.27 2.20 13.86
N THR A 42 12.39 1.48 13.82
CA THR A 42 13.70 2.01 13.45
C THR A 42 13.68 2.60 12.04
N ARG A 43 13.20 1.84 11.04
CA ARG A 43 13.10 2.31 9.65
C ARG A 43 12.26 3.57 9.52
N SER A 44 11.09 3.61 10.17
CA SER A 44 10.18 4.75 10.12
C SER A 44 10.79 5.98 10.76
N ALA A 45 11.55 5.82 11.85
CA ALA A 45 12.28 6.90 12.51
C ALA A 45 13.35 7.49 11.57
N PHE A 46 14.23 6.65 11.02
CA PHE A 46 15.25 7.10 10.08
C PHE A 46 14.65 7.70 8.81
N GLY A 47 13.61 7.09 8.25
CA GLY A 47 12.91 7.58 7.07
C GLY A 47 12.29 8.96 7.30
N ALA A 48 11.67 9.18 8.47
CA ALA A 48 11.11 10.48 8.83
C ALA A 48 12.19 11.55 8.99
N VAL A 49 13.34 11.20 9.57
CA VAL A 49 14.50 12.11 9.69
C VAL A 49 15.08 12.43 8.31
N ALA A 50 15.35 11.41 7.49
CA ALA A 50 15.89 11.58 6.14
C ALA A 50 14.98 12.45 5.28
N ALA A 51 13.67 12.20 5.30
CA ALA A 51 12.72 13.02 4.58
C ALA A 51 12.66 14.46 5.11
N ALA A 52 12.76 14.69 6.43
CA ALA A 52 12.83 16.05 6.98
C ALA A 52 14.10 16.80 6.54
N LEU A 53 15.24 16.11 6.45
CA LEU A 53 16.51 16.67 6.01
C LEU A 53 16.55 16.94 4.50
N LEU A 54 15.94 16.06 3.70
CA LEU A 54 15.88 16.17 2.24
C LEU A 54 14.72 17.05 1.74
N TRP A 55 13.78 17.41 2.63
CA TRP A 55 12.64 18.25 2.26
C TRP A 55 13.10 19.65 1.86
N ARG A 56 12.99 19.93 0.57
CA ARG A 56 13.18 21.29 0.04
C ARG A 56 11.82 21.96 -0.07
N ARG A 57 11.68 23.16 0.49
CA ARG A 57 10.49 23.98 0.24
C ARG A 57 10.37 24.17 -1.26
N PRO A 58 9.24 23.80 -1.88
CA PRO A 58 9.06 24.07 -3.29
C PRO A 58 9.13 25.58 -3.50
N ALA A 59 9.93 26.02 -4.48
CA ALA A 59 9.76 27.35 -5.04
C ALA A 59 8.30 27.48 -5.48
N GLU A 60 7.67 28.63 -5.25
CA GLU A 60 6.31 28.88 -5.71
C GLU A 60 6.29 28.90 -7.25
N ALA A 61 6.33 27.72 -7.86
CA ALA A 61 6.05 27.56 -9.27
C ALA A 61 4.56 27.89 -9.44
N GLY A 62 4.28 28.90 -10.27
CA GLY A 62 2.94 29.29 -10.69
C GLY A 62 2.29 28.16 -11.51
N VAL A 63 1.96 27.06 -10.86
CA VAL A 63 1.26 25.95 -11.48
C VAL A 63 -0.22 26.32 -11.54
N ALA A 64 -0.64 26.77 -12.72
CA ALA A 64 -2.03 27.05 -13.03
C ALA A 64 -2.90 25.79 -12.79
N GLY A 65 -4.02 25.98 -12.09
CA GLY A 65 -5.04 24.96 -11.85
C GLY A 65 -5.02 24.36 -10.44
N VAL A 66 -5.57 25.10 -9.47
CA VAL A 66 -5.97 24.53 -8.18
C VAL A 66 -7.21 23.67 -8.43
N VAL A 67 -7.01 22.38 -8.72
CA VAL A 67 -8.12 21.42 -8.68
C VAL A 67 -8.49 21.27 -7.21
N ARG A 68 -9.67 21.79 -6.82
CA ARG A 68 -10.21 21.53 -5.50
C ARG A 68 -10.48 20.04 -5.38
N PRO A 69 -9.94 19.35 -4.36
CA PRO A 69 -10.34 17.97 -4.10
C PRO A 69 -11.85 17.95 -3.91
N THR A 70 -12.55 17.04 -4.59
CA THR A 70 -13.90 16.71 -4.18
C THR A 70 -13.82 16.16 -2.76
N LEU A 71 -14.66 16.67 -1.85
CA LEU A 71 -14.71 16.17 -0.48
C LEU A 71 -14.86 14.65 -0.51
N LEU A 72 -14.04 13.96 0.26
CA LEU A 72 -14.17 12.52 0.46
C LEU A 72 -15.56 12.27 1.07
N THR A 73 -16.51 11.85 0.25
CA THR A 73 -17.82 11.44 0.75
C THR A 73 -17.72 10.05 1.36
N GLY A 74 -18.60 9.72 2.31
CA GLY A 74 -18.68 8.37 2.87
C GLY A 74 -18.83 7.30 1.77
N LEU A 75 -19.61 7.60 0.73
CA LEU A 75 -19.77 6.71 -0.42
C LEU A 75 -18.46 6.53 -1.21
N SER A 76 -17.73 7.60 -1.52
CA SER A 76 -16.45 7.50 -2.24
C SER A 76 -15.43 6.71 -1.44
N PHE A 77 -15.42 6.86 -0.11
CA PHE A 77 -14.55 6.10 0.77
C PHE A 77 -14.86 4.60 0.73
N VAL A 78 -16.14 4.22 0.87
CA VAL A 78 -16.58 2.82 0.82
C VAL A 78 -16.28 2.20 -0.55
N LEU A 79 -16.54 2.93 -1.64
CA LEU A 79 -16.25 2.45 -2.99
C LEU A 79 -14.75 2.22 -3.22
N LEU A 80 -13.89 3.11 -2.72
CA LEU A 80 -12.44 2.96 -2.85
C LEU A 80 -11.90 1.84 -1.97
N ALA A 81 -12.38 1.70 -0.73
CA ALA A 81 -12.01 0.57 0.12
C ALA A 81 -12.44 -0.78 -0.52
N GLY A 82 -13.64 -0.84 -1.12
CA GLY A 82 -14.10 -1.99 -1.90
C GLY A 82 -13.27 -2.23 -3.16
N LEU A 83 -12.91 -1.17 -3.90
CA LEU A 83 -12.04 -1.27 -5.07
C LEU A 83 -10.68 -1.86 -4.72
N TYR A 84 -10.11 -1.49 -3.57
CA TYR A 84 -8.86 -2.07 -3.08
C TYR A 84 -8.96 -3.60 -2.94
N VAL A 85 -10.04 -4.10 -2.33
CA VAL A 85 -10.29 -5.54 -2.18
C VAL A 85 -10.43 -6.23 -3.53
N ILE A 86 -11.17 -5.61 -4.47
CA ILE A 86 -11.34 -6.16 -5.82
C ILE A 86 -9.97 -6.28 -6.50
N LEU A 87 -9.14 -5.23 -6.44
CA LEU A 87 -7.80 -5.25 -7.03
C LEU A 87 -6.88 -6.26 -6.36
N TYR A 88 -6.97 -6.42 -5.03
CA TYR A 88 -6.23 -7.43 -4.29
C TYR A 88 -6.55 -8.84 -4.79
N PHE A 89 -7.84 -9.21 -4.84
CA PHE A 89 -8.23 -10.55 -5.29
C PHE A 89 -7.98 -10.75 -6.79
N ALA A 90 -8.16 -9.72 -7.62
CA ALA A 90 -7.85 -9.80 -9.03
C ALA A 90 -6.35 -10.03 -9.28
N ALA A 91 -5.48 -9.29 -8.60
CA ALA A 91 -4.03 -9.48 -8.69
C ALA A 91 -3.62 -10.86 -8.14
N GLY A 92 -4.20 -11.29 -7.02
CA GLY A 92 -4.01 -12.63 -6.49
C GLY A 92 -4.39 -13.70 -7.50
N ALA A 93 -5.58 -13.62 -8.10
CA ALA A 93 -6.07 -14.62 -9.05
C ALA A 93 -5.26 -14.67 -10.37
N THR A 94 -4.79 -13.51 -10.85
CA THR A 94 -4.14 -13.39 -12.17
C THR A 94 -2.62 -13.49 -12.12
N VAL A 95 -1.99 -13.11 -11.00
CA VAL A 95 -0.53 -13.07 -10.84
C VAL A 95 -0.03 -14.09 -9.81
N ALA A 96 -0.58 -14.06 -8.58
CA ALA A 96 -0.06 -14.92 -7.51
C ALA A 96 -0.45 -16.39 -7.72
N TRP A 97 -1.74 -16.66 -7.87
CA TRP A 97 -2.30 -18.02 -7.98
C TRP A 97 -1.99 -18.70 -9.31
N THR A 98 -1.54 -17.96 -10.33
CA THR A 98 -1.03 -18.55 -11.58
C THR A 98 0.36 -19.17 -11.40
N SER A 99 1.15 -18.68 -10.44
CA SER A 99 2.48 -19.19 -10.13
C SER A 99 2.44 -20.47 -9.29
N GLU A 100 3.02 -21.54 -9.82
CA GLU A 100 3.19 -22.81 -9.11
C GLU A 100 3.98 -22.66 -7.80
N VAL A 101 5.01 -21.81 -7.81
CA VAL A 101 5.87 -21.59 -6.65
C VAL A 101 5.13 -20.92 -5.49
N VAL A 102 4.21 -19.99 -5.81
CA VAL A 102 3.36 -19.35 -4.79
C VAL A 102 2.34 -20.35 -4.25
N ARG A 103 1.70 -21.12 -5.13
CA ARG A 103 0.75 -22.17 -4.72
C ARG A 103 1.38 -23.18 -3.78
N ALA A 104 2.55 -23.70 -4.13
CA ALA A 104 3.30 -24.63 -3.29
C ALA A 104 3.66 -24.02 -1.93
N PHE A 105 4.03 -22.74 -1.88
CA PHE A 105 4.36 -22.05 -0.64
C PHE A 105 3.16 -21.89 0.29
N TYR A 106 1.98 -21.55 -0.26
CA TYR A 106 0.74 -21.38 0.51
C TYR A 106 -0.13 -22.64 0.61
N GLY A 107 0.37 -23.81 0.18
CA GLY A 107 -0.39 -25.07 0.22
C GLY A 107 -1.71 -24.99 -0.55
N ASP A 108 -1.67 -24.41 -1.76
CA ASP A 108 -2.84 -24.14 -2.61
C ASP A 108 -3.91 -23.26 -1.95
N GLY A 109 -3.54 -22.52 -0.89
CA GLY A 109 -4.44 -21.66 -0.14
C GLY A 109 -5.32 -22.40 0.86
N MET A 110 -5.07 -23.70 1.09
CA MET A 110 -5.78 -24.45 2.12
C MET A 110 -5.52 -23.82 3.50
N GLY A 111 -6.60 -23.43 4.18
CA GLY A 111 -6.54 -22.77 5.50
C GLY A 111 -6.64 -21.24 5.45
N ILE A 112 -6.62 -20.62 4.26
CA ILE A 112 -6.91 -19.19 4.12
C ILE A 112 -8.42 -18.99 4.15
N ASP A 113 -8.93 -18.33 5.19
CA ASP A 113 -10.34 -17.95 5.31
C ASP A 113 -10.64 -16.74 4.40
N PRO A 114 -11.46 -16.88 3.33
CA PRO A 114 -11.72 -15.79 2.39
C PRO A 114 -12.46 -14.62 3.03
N GLY A 115 -13.31 -14.88 4.02
CA GLY A 115 -14.08 -13.86 4.73
C GLY A 115 -13.19 -12.99 5.62
N LYS A 116 -12.33 -13.63 6.42
CA LYS A 116 -11.35 -12.91 7.26
C LYS A 116 -10.33 -12.17 6.42
N LEU A 117 -9.86 -12.77 5.31
CA LEU A 117 -8.97 -12.10 4.38
C LEU A 117 -9.64 -10.88 3.75
N THR A 118 -10.91 -10.99 3.36
CA THR A 118 -11.69 -9.85 2.84
C THR A 118 -11.79 -8.73 3.87
N LEU A 119 -12.11 -9.04 5.13
CA LEU A 119 -12.17 -8.03 6.20
C LEU A 119 -10.82 -7.35 6.44
N LEU A 120 -9.73 -8.12 6.43
CA LEU A 120 -8.37 -7.58 6.51
C LEU A 120 -8.08 -6.61 5.37
N GLN A 121 -8.40 -7.00 4.12
CA GLN A 121 -8.16 -6.17 2.95
C GLN A 121 -9.09 -4.95 2.89
N LEU A 122 -10.30 -5.03 3.44
CA LEU A 122 -11.16 -3.85 3.63
C LEU A 122 -10.52 -2.83 4.57
N GLY A 123 -9.98 -3.28 5.71
CA GLY A 123 -9.28 -2.42 6.66
C GLY A 123 -8.04 -1.76 6.04
N ARG A 124 -7.24 -2.53 5.30
CA ARG A 124 -6.09 -2.00 4.54
C ARG A 124 -6.54 -1.01 3.47
N GLY A 125 -7.55 -1.36 2.69
CA GLY A 125 -8.13 -0.50 1.65
C GLY A 125 -8.63 0.83 2.21
N ALA A 126 -9.22 0.84 3.40
CA ALA A 126 -9.63 2.06 4.10
C ALA A 126 -8.43 2.97 4.42
N VAL A 127 -7.31 2.41 4.92
CA VAL A 127 -6.08 3.16 5.21
C VAL A 127 -5.48 3.74 3.93
N TRP A 128 -5.36 2.95 2.87
CA TRP A 128 -4.83 3.41 1.59
C TRP A 128 -5.74 4.46 0.93
N THR A 129 -7.06 4.33 1.09
CA THR A 129 -8.03 5.33 0.63
C THR A 129 -7.85 6.66 1.35
N ALA A 130 -7.71 6.63 2.69
CA ALA A 130 -7.47 7.84 3.47
C ALA A 130 -6.18 8.54 3.04
N LEU A 131 -5.10 7.79 2.83
CA LEU A 131 -3.83 8.33 2.34
C LEU A 131 -3.98 8.93 0.93
N ALA A 132 -4.66 8.24 0.03
CA ALA A 132 -4.92 8.75 -1.32
C ALA A 132 -5.73 10.05 -1.30
N ALA A 133 -6.70 10.18 -0.39
CA ALA A 133 -7.47 11.41 -0.22
C ALA A 133 -6.61 12.59 0.25
N VAL A 134 -5.70 12.38 1.20
CA VAL A 134 -4.76 13.42 1.64
C VAL A 134 -3.86 13.84 0.48
N LEU A 135 -3.28 12.89 -0.25
CA LEU A 135 -2.40 13.20 -1.39
C LEU A 135 -3.15 13.91 -2.53
N ALA A 136 -4.36 13.44 -2.86
CA ALA A 136 -5.23 14.07 -3.85
C ALA A 136 -5.59 15.52 -3.49
N ALA A 137 -5.74 15.83 -2.20
CA ALA A 137 -6.08 17.15 -1.70
C ALA A 137 -4.88 18.11 -1.61
N THR A 138 -3.68 17.59 -1.34
CA THR A 138 -2.49 18.40 -1.04
C THR A 138 -1.56 18.58 -2.24
N MET A 139 -1.51 17.61 -3.15
CA MET A 139 -0.64 17.68 -4.33
C MET A 139 -1.21 18.64 -5.38
N ARG A 140 -0.34 19.52 -5.90
CA ARG A 140 -0.66 20.48 -6.96
C ARG A 140 -0.31 19.92 -8.35
N GLY A 141 -0.98 20.43 -9.38
CA GLY A 141 -0.73 20.06 -10.78
C GLY A 141 -1.83 19.19 -11.41
N ARG A 142 -1.61 18.79 -12.66
CA ARG A 142 -2.58 18.05 -13.50
C ARG A 142 -3.00 16.73 -12.84
N THR A 143 -4.30 16.41 -12.89
CA THR A 143 -4.86 15.21 -12.26
C THR A 143 -4.13 13.92 -12.66
N LEU A 144 -3.83 13.74 -13.95
CA LEU A 144 -3.12 12.56 -14.44
C LEU A 144 -1.69 12.45 -13.88
N THR A 145 -0.98 13.57 -13.74
CA THR A 145 0.36 13.60 -13.17
C THR A 145 0.33 13.22 -11.70
N VAL A 146 -0.61 13.78 -10.93
CA VAL A 146 -0.78 13.42 -9.51
C VAL A 146 -1.20 11.95 -9.38
N ALA A 147 -2.11 11.46 -10.23
CA ALA A 147 -2.52 10.05 -10.22
C ALA A 147 -1.34 9.11 -10.48
N ALA A 148 -0.50 9.41 -11.47
CA ALA A 148 0.70 8.62 -11.77
C ALA A 148 1.71 8.64 -10.61
N LEU A 149 1.92 9.80 -9.99
CA LEU A 149 2.84 9.94 -8.84
C LEU A 149 2.32 9.18 -7.61
N VAL A 150 1.03 9.28 -7.29
CA VAL A 150 0.43 8.56 -6.15
C VAL A 150 0.43 7.06 -6.41
N GLY A 151 0.07 6.61 -7.61
CA GLY A 151 0.18 5.21 -8.01
C GLY A 151 1.61 4.68 -7.87
N ALA A 152 2.60 5.40 -8.39
CA ALA A 152 4.01 5.02 -8.25
C ALA A 152 4.46 4.97 -6.79
N ALA A 153 4.06 5.96 -5.98
CA ALA A 153 4.37 5.98 -4.55
C ALA A 153 3.79 4.77 -3.84
N PHE A 154 2.52 4.42 -4.09
CA PHE A 154 1.87 3.26 -3.45
C PHE A 154 2.51 1.94 -3.89
N ALA A 155 2.84 1.79 -5.18
CA ALA A 155 3.56 0.63 -5.69
C ALA A 155 4.91 0.44 -5.01
N VAL A 156 5.71 1.51 -4.90
CA VAL A 156 7.02 1.46 -4.25
C VAL A 156 6.89 1.18 -2.76
N LEU A 157 6.01 1.90 -2.06
CA LEU A 157 5.84 1.78 -0.61
C LEU A 157 5.48 0.35 -0.20
N MET A 158 4.67 -0.32 -1.00
CA MET A 158 4.22 -1.69 -0.75
C MET A 158 5.22 -2.76 -1.19
N ALA A 159 5.86 -2.56 -2.35
CA ALA A 159 6.64 -3.62 -2.98
C ALA A 159 8.12 -3.57 -2.58
N ALA A 160 8.66 -2.41 -2.18
CA ALA A 160 10.08 -2.25 -1.85
C ALA A 160 10.60 -3.24 -0.80
N PRO A 161 9.85 -3.60 0.27
CA PRO A 161 10.31 -4.60 1.23
C PRO A 161 10.64 -5.96 0.62
N LEU A 162 10.01 -6.34 -0.50
CA LEU A 162 10.24 -7.62 -1.17
C LEU A 162 11.57 -7.68 -1.92
N LEU A 163 12.19 -6.53 -2.20
CA LEU A 163 13.51 -6.47 -2.86
C LEU A 163 14.63 -6.91 -1.92
N TYR A 164 14.50 -6.67 -0.62
CA TYR A 164 15.52 -7.00 0.37
C TYR A 164 15.42 -8.47 0.79
N PRO A 165 16.55 -9.19 0.96
CA PRO A 165 16.54 -10.55 1.47
C PRO A 165 15.76 -10.64 2.78
N GLY A 166 14.77 -11.53 2.83
CA GLY A 166 13.95 -11.79 4.01
C GLY A 166 13.98 -13.27 4.36
N ALA A 167 14.01 -13.58 5.66
CA ALA A 167 14.01 -14.96 6.14
C ALA A 167 12.64 -15.67 6.01
N LEU A 168 11.56 -14.90 5.87
CA LEU A 168 10.19 -15.40 5.92
C LEU A 168 9.66 -15.87 4.56
N ILE A 169 9.97 -15.12 3.50
CA ILE A 169 9.44 -15.39 2.15
C ILE A 169 10.64 -15.64 1.22
N PRO A 170 10.74 -16.83 0.61
CA PRO A 170 11.85 -17.17 -0.28
C PRO A 170 11.84 -16.31 -1.54
N TRP A 171 13.02 -16.11 -2.13
CA TRP A 171 13.20 -15.19 -3.26
C TRP A 171 12.23 -15.43 -4.44
N PRO A 172 12.03 -16.67 -4.92
CA PRO A 172 11.09 -16.93 -6.02
C PRO A 172 9.65 -16.48 -5.73
N VAL A 173 9.18 -16.65 -4.50
CA VAL A 173 7.84 -16.23 -4.07
C VAL A 173 7.77 -14.70 -3.98
N ARG A 174 8.81 -14.05 -3.45
CA ARG A 174 8.90 -12.59 -3.38
C ARG A 174 8.86 -11.91 -4.75
N GLN A 175 9.46 -12.50 -5.78
CA GLN A 175 9.44 -11.93 -7.14
C GLN A 175 8.03 -11.89 -7.72
N VAL A 176 7.22 -12.92 -7.48
CA VAL A 176 5.83 -12.95 -7.94
C VAL A 176 5.01 -11.90 -7.21
N HIS A 177 5.11 -11.86 -5.88
CA HIS A 177 4.43 -10.84 -5.07
C HIS A 177 4.91 -9.41 -5.38
N LEU A 178 6.16 -9.23 -5.81
CA LEU A 178 6.67 -7.93 -6.23
C LEU A 178 5.86 -7.41 -7.43
N VAL A 179 5.68 -8.24 -8.46
CA VAL A 179 4.90 -7.89 -9.64
C VAL A 179 3.43 -7.66 -9.26
N GLU A 180 2.85 -8.57 -8.48
CA GLU A 180 1.48 -8.48 -8.00
C GLU A 180 1.21 -7.16 -7.26
N LEU A 181 2.03 -6.83 -6.25
CA LEU A 181 1.88 -5.64 -5.44
C LEU A 181 2.13 -4.36 -6.23
N VAL A 182 3.14 -4.33 -7.11
CA VAL A 182 3.41 -3.15 -7.95
C VAL A 182 2.20 -2.83 -8.80
N LEU A 183 1.64 -3.83 -9.50
CA LEU A 183 0.51 -3.64 -10.40
C LEU A 183 -0.75 -3.20 -9.64
N ALA A 184 -1.13 -3.93 -8.59
CA ALA A 184 -2.35 -3.67 -7.85
C ALA A 184 -2.31 -2.27 -7.19
N ASN A 185 -1.20 -1.91 -6.55
CA ASN A 185 -1.09 -0.65 -5.82
C ASN A 185 -0.88 0.55 -6.75
N PHE A 186 -0.21 0.39 -7.88
CA PHE A 186 -0.12 1.44 -8.90
C PHE A 186 -1.50 1.78 -9.45
N VAL A 187 -2.26 0.76 -9.84
CA VAL A 187 -3.63 0.92 -10.36
C VAL A 187 -4.54 1.53 -9.30
N PHE A 188 -4.50 1.01 -8.07
CA PHE A 188 -5.32 1.53 -6.98
C PHE A 188 -5.03 3.02 -6.70
N GLY A 189 -3.77 3.39 -6.49
CA GLY A 189 -3.39 4.78 -6.18
C GLY A 189 -3.77 5.74 -7.30
N GLY A 190 -3.57 5.34 -8.56
CA GLY A 190 -3.99 6.11 -9.72
C GLY A 190 -5.50 6.32 -9.78
N LEU A 191 -6.29 5.23 -9.73
CA LEU A 191 -7.75 5.29 -9.77
C LEU A 191 -8.33 6.09 -8.60
N ALA A 192 -7.79 5.93 -7.40
CA ALA A 192 -8.21 6.68 -6.23
C ALA A 192 -8.07 8.19 -6.46
N VAL A 193 -6.94 8.66 -6.99
CA VAL A 193 -6.76 10.08 -7.32
C VAL A 193 -7.72 10.54 -8.42
N LEU A 194 -7.93 9.74 -9.47
CA LEU A 194 -8.86 10.09 -10.56
C LEU A 194 -10.29 10.26 -10.05
N ILE A 195 -10.71 9.41 -9.11
CA ILE A 195 -12.04 9.46 -8.49
C ILE A 195 -12.15 10.66 -7.54
N LEU A 196 -11.10 10.95 -6.76
CA LEU A 196 -11.10 11.98 -5.72
C LEU A 196 -10.80 13.40 -6.22
N ARG A 197 -10.15 13.54 -7.37
CA ARG A 197 -9.90 14.83 -8.05
C ARG A 197 -10.80 14.94 -9.28
N ARG A 198 -12.12 15.00 -9.07
CA ARG A 198 -13.03 15.38 -10.16
C ARG A 198 -12.75 16.82 -10.56
N ARG A 199 -12.63 17.07 -11.87
CA ARG A 199 -12.56 18.45 -12.38
C ARG A 199 -13.93 19.09 -12.13
N VAL A 200 -13.98 20.16 -11.35
CA VAL A 200 -15.07 21.13 -11.48
C VAL A 200 -14.75 21.89 -12.75
N SER A 201 -15.46 21.56 -13.83
CA SER A 201 -15.51 22.35 -15.06
C SER A 201 -16.19 23.68 -14.81
#